data_AF-A0A3D8MVW3-F1
#
_entry.id   AF-A0A3D8MVW3-F1
#
_cell.length_a   1.000
_cell.length_b   1.000
_cell.length_c   1.000
_cell.angle_alpha   90.00
_cell.angle_beta   90.00
_cell.angle_gamma   90.00
#
_symmetry.space_group_name_H-M   'P 1'
#
loop_
_entity.id
_entity.type
_entity.pdbx_description
1 polymer ?
#
loop_
_entity_poly.entity_id
_entity_poly.type
_entity_poly.pdbx_seq_one_letter_code
_entity_poly.pdbx_strand_id
1 'polypeptide(L)'
;MSNEPVNLVYHVAVERPREGVIGSVLAFAGRHPVIAGLSCGVMVVLIAALRAYRGVANEPVAAMWLSLSVIATWTVLFVVMRNFFTTQSMRVVNVARRIQWDDEALIWSEQGHERLRLTRPTARIVTTELPPQSDARQTIPWPVWLVLRDAEDSERRLVLQSKIDASQLRGAPKATAELLAQTDETLPTLVISPLLERARAQAEAS
;
A
#
# COMPACT_ATOMS: atom_id res chain seq x y z
N MET A 1 -20.98 -24.74 -20.76
CA MET A 1 -20.31 -23.67 -21.53
C MET A 1 -18.95 -23.49 -20.90
N SER A 2 -17.85 -23.71 -21.63
CA SER A 2 -16.50 -23.52 -21.08
C SER A 2 -16.28 -22.04 -20.81
N ASN A 3 -16.16 -21.65 -19.55
CA ASN A 3 -15.88 -20.27 -19.19
C ASN A 3 -14.47 -19.92 -19.67
N GLU A 4 -14.34 -18.95 -20.58
CA GLU A 4 -13.03 -18.53 -21.08
C GLU A 4 -12.09 -18.16 -19.91
N PRO A 5 -10.80 -18.56 -19.99
CA PRO A 5 -9.84 -18.23 -18.95
C PRO A 5 -9.64 -16.72 -18.91
N VAL A 6 -9.80 -16.12 -17.72
CA VAL A 6 -9.60 -14.69 -17.52
C VAL A 6 -8.12 -14.44 -17.30
N ASN A 7 -7.55 -13.51 -18.06
CA ASN A 7 -6.17 -13.10 -17.94
C ASN A 7 -6.08 -11.58 -17.98
N LEU A 8 -5.89 -10.97 -16.82
CA LEU A 8 -5.90 -9.53 -16.62
C LEU A 8 -4.51 -9.06 -16.22
N VAL A 9 -4.02 -8.02 -16.90
CA VAL A 9 -2.80 -7.30 -16.53
C VAL A 9 -3.17 -5.86 -16.24
N TYR A 10 -2.77 -5.35 -15.08
CA TYR A 10 -3.05 -3.98 -14.67
C TYR A 10 -1.87 -3.39 -13.91
N HIS A 11 -1.82 -2.07 -13.88
CA HIS A 11 -0.75 -1.30 -13.24
C HIS A 11 -1.27 -0.65 -11.97
N VAL A 12 -0.54 -0.80 -10.87
CA VAL A 12 -0.91 -0.22 -9.58
C VAL A 12 0.29 0.49 -8.96
N ALA A 13 0.02 1.66 -8.38
CA ALA A 13 0.99 2.42 -7.62
C ALA A 13 1.09 1.83 -6.21
N VAL A 14 2.27 1.30 -5.85
CA VAL A 14 2.54 0.71 -4.55
C VAL A 14 3.64 1.50 -3.86
N GLU A 15 3.43 1.83 -2.58
CA GLU A 15 4.49 2.40 -1.75
C GLU A 15 5.48 1.29 -1.39
N ARG A 16 6.75 1.49 -1.73
CA ARG A 16 7.84 0.61 -1.33
C ARG A 16 8.95 1.40 -0.66
N PRO A 17 9.70 0.77 0.26
CA PRO A 17 10.94 1.35 0.76
C PRO A 17 11.86 1.68 -0.42
N ARG A 18 12.46 2.86 -0.36
CA ARG A 18 13.46 3.27 -1.33
C ARG A 18 14.70 2.41 -1.12
N GLU A 19 15.11 1.71 -2.16
CA GLU A 19 16.30 0.87 -2.14
C GLU A 19 17.59 1.72 -2.27
N GLY A 20 18.71 1.19 -1.78
CA GLY A 20 20.03 1.81 -1.87
C GLY A 20 20.39 2.73 -0.69
N VAL A 21 21.60 3.30 -0.77
CA VAL A 21 22.23 4.05 0.35
C VAL A 21 21.36 5.23 0.78
N ILE A 22 20.85 6.03 -0.16
CA ILE A 22 20.00 7.20 0.16
C ILE A 22 18.74 6.77 0.91
N GLY A 23 18.07 5.70 0.46
CA GLY A 23 16.89 5.16 1.13
C GLY A 23 17.19 4.69 2.55
N SER A 24 18.31 3.99 2.75
CA SER A 24 18.74 3.55 4.08
C SER A 24 19.06 4.70 5.04
N VAL A 25 19.69 5.77 4.55
CA VAL A 25 20.02 6.95 5.37
C VAL A 25 18.75 7.70 5.76
N LEU A 26 17.81 7.88 4.84
CA LEU A 26 16.52 8.52 5.12
C LEU A 26 15.69 7.67 6.10
N ALA A 27 15.63 6.36 5.91
CA ALA A 27 14.95 5.44 6.82
C ALA A 27 15.59 5.47 8.22
N PHE A 28 16.93 5.51 8.30
CA PHE A 28 17.64 5.62 9.56
C PHE A 28 17.34 6.95 10.27
N ALA A 29 17.40 8.07 9.55
CA ALA A 29 17.07 9.40 10.09
C ALA A 29 15.62 9.47 10.60
N GLY A 30 14.67 8.85 9.90
CA GLY A 30 13.28 8.75 10.35
C GLY A 30 13.06 7.82 11.55
N ARG A 31 13.83 6.73 11.67
CA ARG A 31 13.71 5.77 12.77
C ARG A 31 14.43 6.23 14.04
N HIS A 32 15.58 6.86 13.89
CA HIS A 32 16.46 7.28 14.97
C HIS A 32 16.86 8.77 14.84
N PRO A 33 15.87 9.70 14.89
CA PRO A 33 16.12 11.11 14.62
C PRO A 33 17.11 11.75 15.61
N VAL A 34 17.11 11.31 16.88
CA VAL A 34 18.04 11.84 17.89
C VAL A 34 19.48 11.45 17.57
N ILE A 35 19.73 10.18 17.23
CA ILE A 35 21.09 9.71 16.91
C ILE A 35 21.58 10.36 15.60
N ALA A 36 20.70 10.46 14.60
CA ALA A 36 21.02 11.12 13.33
C ALA A 36 21.33 12.62 13.52
N GLY A 37 20.54 13.33 14.32
CA GLY A 37 20.76 14.74 14.63
C GLY A 37 22.03 14.98 15.45
N LEU A 38 22.31 14.15 16.45
CA LEU A 38 23.55 14.22 17.24
C LEU A 38 24.79 13.99 16.37
N SER A 39 24.80 12.93 15.57
CA SER A 39 25.94 12.60 14.69
C SER A 39 26.20 13.70 13.65
N CYS A 40 25.14 14.24 13.03
CA CYS A 40 25.25 15.34 12.10
C CYS A 40 25.72 16.64 12.79
N GLY A 41 25.15 16.97 13.95
CA GLY A 41 25.55 18.13 14.75
C GLY A 41 27.02 18.08 15.16
N VAL A 42 27.50 16.93 15.66
CA VAL A 42 28.92 16.72 16.00
C VAL A 42 29.79 16.87 14.76
N MET A 43 29.40 16.29 13.62
CA MET A 43 30.16 16.41 12.38
C MET A 43 30.30 17.88 11.92
N VAL A 44 29.22 18.67 12.00
CA VAL A 44 29.25 20.10 11.67
C VAL A 44 30.17 20.88 12.61
N VAL A 45 30.10 20.60 13.92
CA VAL A 45 30.98 21.23 14.92
C VAL A 45 32.45 20.89 14.65
N LEU A 46 32.78 19.64 14.34
CA LEU A 46 34.15 19.22 14.02
C LEU A 46 34.69 19.95 12.78
N ILE A 47 33.88 20.04 11.72
CA ILE A 47 34.26 20.78 10.50
C ILE A 47 34.47 22.27 10.82
N ALA A 48 33.60 22.86 11.64
CA ALA A 48 33.72 24.26 12.06
C ALA A 48 35.00 24.49 12.89
N ALA A 49 35.29 23.60 13.84
CA ALA A 49 36.48 23.68 14.69
C ALA A 49 37.78 23.52 13.88
N LEU A 50 37.80 22.63 12.88
CA LEU A 50 38.93 22.48 11.96
C LEU A 50 39.18 23.75 11.14
N ARG A 51 38.12 24.41 10.67
CA ARG A 51 38.22 25.64 9.87
C ARG A 51 38.57 26.87 10.70
N ALA A 52 38.03 26.98 11.90
CA ALA A 52 38.19 28.12 12.79
C ALA A 52 39.07 27.81 14.00
N TYR A 53 40.10 26.96 13.82
CA TYR A 53 40.92 26.44 14.91
C TYR A 53 41.50 27.52 15.83
N ARG A 54 41.99 28.63 15.26
CA ARG A 54 42.52 29.75 16.05
C ARG A 54 41.46 30.40 16.94
N GLY A 55 40.22 30.52 16.47
CA GLY A 55 39.12 31.06 17.28
C GLY A 55 38.76 30.14 18.44
N VAL A 56 38.72 28.82 18.20
CA VAL A 56 38.46 27.81 19.23
C VAL A 56 39.58 27.79 20.28
N ALA A 57 40.84 27.92 19.86
CA ALA A 57 41.98 27.93 20.77
C ALA A 57 42.00 29.18 21.67
N ASN A 58 41.57 30.33 21.14
CA ASN A 58 41.56 31.59 21.87
C ASN A 58 40.38 31.71 22.85
N GLU A 59 39.20 31.19 22.48
CA GLU A 59 37.98 31.26 23.31
C GLU A 59 37.28 29.90 23.45
N PRO A 60 37.88 28.94 24.18
CA PRO A 60 37.38 27.56 24.24
C PRO A 60 36.00 27.45 24.90
N VAL A 61 35.71 28.29 25.89
CA VAL A 61 34.42 28.26 26.62
C VAL A 61 33.28 28.76 25.72
N ALA A 62 33.50 29.83 24.96
CA ALA A 62 32.51 30.34 24.01
C ALA A 62 32.27 29.32 22.89
N ALA A 63 33.34 28.73 22.36
CA ALA A 63 33.25 27.67 21.35
C ALA A 63 32.47 26.44 21.85
N MET A 64 32.64 26.05 23.13
CA MET A 64 31.89 24.96 23.74
C MET A 64 30.38 25.23 23.77
N TRP A 65 29.96 26.41 24.23
CA TRP A 65 28.54 26.76 24.28
C TRP A 65 27.91 26.83 22.88
N LEU A 66 28.61 27.45 21.93
CA LEU A 66 28.16 27.48 20.54
C LEU A 66 28.03 26.07 19.97
N SER A 67 28.98 25.18 20.25
CA SER A 67 28.94 23.78 19.81
C SER A 67 27.73 23.04 20.39
N LEU A 68 27.45 23.21 21.68
CA LEU A 68 26.30 22.61 22.34
C LEU A 68 24.99 23.11 21.73
N SER A 69 24.87 24.43 21.49
CA SER A 69 23.69 25.02 20.84
C SER A 69 23.48 24.47 19.44
N VAL A 70 24.54 24.36 18.62
CA VAL A 70 24.46 23.79 17.28
C VAL A 70 24.00 22.34 17.32
N ILE A 71 24.59 21.51 18.18
CA ILE A 71 24.21 20.08 18.32
C ILE A 71 22.74 19.97 18.76
N ALA A 72 22.30 20.79 19.72
CA ALA A 72 20.91 20.81 20.18
C ALA A 72 19.96 21.20 19.05
N THR A 73 20.27 22.27 18.29
CA THR A 73 19.45 22.71 17.15
C THR A 73 19.35 21.63 16.08
N TRP A 74 20.46 20.98 15.71
CA TRP A 74 20.45 19.89 14.73
C TRP A 74 19.61 18.70 15.21
N THR A 75 19.72 18.35 16.50
CA THR A 75 18.94 17.25 17.09
C THR A 75 17.45 17.56 17.04
N VAL A 76 17.04 18.76 17.44
CA VAL A 76 15.63 19.20 17.38
C VAL A 76 15.13 19.20 15.93
N LEU A 77 15.91 19.70 14.99
CA LEU A 77 15.54 19.73 13.57
C LEU A 77 15.25 18.33 13.03
N PHE A 78 16.12 17.35 13.32
CA PHE A 78 15.90 15.96 12.89
C PHE A 78 14.67 15.33 13.55
N VAL A 79 14.40 15.63 14.82
CA VAL A 79 13.19 15.16 15.51
C VAL A 79 11.93 15.73 14.85
N VAL A 80 11.90 17.02 14.53
CA VAL A 80 10.77 17.66 13.85
C VAL A 80 10.59 17.11 12.43
N MET A 81 11.69 16.84 11.72
CA MET A 81 11.66 16.31 10.35
C MET A 81 11.49 14.77 10.27
N ARG A 82 11.27 14.08 11.39
CA ARG A 82 11.12 12.62 11.42
C ARG A 82 10.12 12.08 10.39
N ASN A 83 8.94 12.69 10.33
CA ASN A 83 7.89 12.27 9.40
C ASN A 83 8.30 12.53 7.96
N PHE A 84 8.94 13.65 7.68
CA PHE A 84 9.48 13.96 6.35
C PHE A 84 10.47 12.89 5.90
N PHE A 85 11.46 12.53 6.73
CA PHE A 85 12.43 11.49 6.39
C PHE A 85 11.77 10.11 6.20
N THR A 86 10.78 9.78 7.02
CA THR A 86 10.02 8.53 6.91
C THR A 86 9.26 8.48 5.58
N THR A 87 8.54 9.54 5.21
CA THR A 87 7.83 9.62 3.93
C THR A 87 8.78 9.60 2.74
N GLN A 88 9.91 10.32 2.81
CA GLN A 88 10.92 10.34 1.73
C GLN A 88 11.69 9.02 1.61
N SER A 89 11.72 8.20 2.68
CA SER A 89 12.26 6.85 2.62
C SER A 89 11.36 5.88 1.86
N MET A 90 10.12 6.27 1.56
CA MET A 90 9.22 5.53 0.69
C MET A 90 9.26 6.12 -0.73
N ARG A 91 9.06 5.26 -1.73
CA ARG A 91 8.83 5.65 -3.12
C ARG A 91 7.54 5.00 -3.61
N VAL A 92 6.77 5.73 -4.40
CA VAL A 92 5.67 5.16 -5.16
C VAL A 92 6.26 4.53 -6.42
N VAL A 93 6.10 3.21 -6.55
CA VAL A 93 6.53 2.46 -7.73
C VAL A 93 5.30 1.95 -8.44
N ASN A 94 5.26 2.11 -9.76
CA ASN A 94 4.23 1.51 -10.58
C ASN A 94 4.61 0.04 -10.88
N VAL A 95 3.81 -0.91 -10.40
CA VAL A 95 4.04 -2.34 -10.60
C VAL A 95 2.96 -2.94 -11.48
N ALA A 96 3.37 -3.84 -12.37
CA ALA A 96 2.43 -4.65 -13.15
C ALA A 96 1.97 -5.83 -12.31
N ARG A 97 0.66 -5.95 -12.08
CA ARG A 97 0.02 -7.10 -11.49
C ARG A 97 -0.76 -7.87 -12.54
N ARG A 98 -0.87 -9.17 -12.34
CA ARG A 98 -1.60 -10.06 -13.23
C ARG A 98 -2.46 -11.03 -12.44
N ILE A 99 -3.73 -11.13 -12.83
CA ILE A 99 -4.67 -12.14 -12.34
C ILE A 99 -4.97 -13.08 -13.49
N GLN A 100 -4.64 -14.35 -13.32
CA GLN A 100 -5.03 -15.44 -14.22
C GLN A 100 -6.04 -16.30 -13.49
N TRP A 101 -7.21 -16.54 -14.08
CA TRP A 101 -8.26 -17.33 -13.47
C TRP A 101 -8.89 -18.25 -14.52
N ASP A 102 -8.70 -19.55 -14.34
CA ASP A 102 -9.32 -20.62 -15.11
C ASP A 102 -10.21 -21.49 -14.19
N ASP A 103 -10.62 -22.67 -14.68
CA ASP A 103 -11.51 -23.56 -13.92
C ASP A 103 -10.79 -24.28 -12.77
N GLU A 104 -9.46 -24.40 -12.85
CA GLU A 104 -8.64 -25.15 -11.89
C GLU A 104 -7.99 -24.26 -10.85
N ALA A 105 -7.59 -23.04 -11.21
CA ALA A 105 -6.83 -22.16 -10.35
C ALA A 105 -7.05 -20.68 -10.65
N LEU A 106 -6.82 -19.88 -9.62
CA LEU A 106 -6.57 -18.45 -9.74
C LEU A 106 -5.16 -18.14 -9.24
N ILE A 107 -4.37 -17.46 -10.07
CA ILE A 107 -3.02 -17.02 -9.77
C ILE A 107 -2.99 -15.50 -9.81
N TRP A 108 -2.62 -14.91 -8.68
CA TRP A 108 -2.34 -13.48 -8.56
C TRP A 108 -0.84 -13.27 -8.44
N SER A 109 -0.28 -12.49 -9.37
CA SER A 109 1.17 -12.27 -9.46
C SER A 109 1.51 -10.78 -9.59
N GLU A 110 2.71 -10.43 -9.16
CA GLU A 110 3.27 -9.09 -9.25
C GLU A 110 4.66 -9.18 -9.89
N GLN A 111 4.85 -8.49 -11.02
CA GLN A 111 6.10 -8.50 -11.78
C GLN A 111 6.62 -9.91 -12.11
N GLY A 112 5.71 -10.86 -12.34
CA GLY A 112 6.05 -12.26 -12.66
C GLY A 112 6.28 -13.16 -11.45
N HIS A 113 6.24 -12.62 -10.22
CA HIS A 113 6.31 -13.42 -8.99
C HIS A 113 4.90 -13.71 -8.45
N GLU A 114 4.62 -14.97 -8.15
CA GLU A 114 3.35 -15.41 -7.56
C GLU A 114 3.19 -14.84 -6.14
N ARG A 115 2.08 -14.15 -5.90
CA ARG A 115 1.69 -13.62 -4.58
C ARG A 115 0.71 -14.53 -3.86
N LEU A 116 -0.24 -15.05 -4.63
CA LEU A 116 -1.31 -15.90 -4.12
C LEU A 116 -1.76 -16.85 -5.24
N ARG A 117 -2.00 -18.09 -4.85
CA ARG A 117 -2.66 -19.09 -5.67
C ARG A 117 -3.83 -19.66 -4.89
N LEU A 118 -4.98 -19.71 -5.55
CA LEU A 118 -6.19 -20.35 -5.07
C LEU A 118 -6.51 -21.54 -5.96
N THR A 119 -6.63 -22.74 -5.39
CA THR A 119 -7.03 -23.95 -6.11
C THR A 119 -8.55 -24.06 -6.12
N ARG A 120 -9.12 -24.27 -7.31
CA ARG A 120 -10.56 -24.36 -7.60
C ARG A 120 -11.35 -23.26 -6.87
N PRO A 121 -11.02 -21.99 -7.12
CA PRO A 121 -11.54 -20.89 -6.33
C PRO A 121 -13.06 -20.81 -6.42
N THR A 122 -13.71 -20.57 -5.28
CA THR A 122 -15.13 -20.24 -5.21
C THR A 122 -15.30 -18.73 -5.12
N ALA A 123 -16.06 -18.16 -6.05
CA ALA A 123 -16.30 -16.73 -6.12
C ALA A 123 -17.63 -16.35 -5.47
N ARG A 124 -17.63 -15.24 -4.73
CA ARG A 124 -18.84 -14.63 -4.18
C ARG A 124 -18.78 -13.12 -4.35
N ILE A 125 -19.86 -12.57 -4.91
CA ILE A 125 -20.04 -11.11 -5.03
C ILE A 125 -20.82 -10.65 -3.80
N VAL A 126 -20.30 -9.65 -3.08
CA VAL A 126 -20.95 -9.04 -1.93
C VAL A 126 -20.97 -7.51 -2.06
N THR A 127 -21.92 -6.88 -1.40
CA THR A 127 -22.10 -5.42 -1.43
C THR A 127 -22.50 -4.88 -0.07
N THR A 128 -22.39 -3.57 0.13
CA THR A 128 -23.06 -2.88 1.24
C THR A 128 -24.56 -2.72 0.96
N GLU A 129 -25.29 -2.19 1.94
CA GLU A 129 -26.71 -1.87 1.79
C GLU A 129 -26.99 -1.02 0.55
N LEU A 130 -27.86 -1.53 -0.32
CA LEU A 130 -28.21 -0.90 -1.58
C LEU A 130 -29.30 0.15 -1.39
N PRO A 131 -29.33 1.19 -2.25
CA PRO A 131 -30.43 2.14 -2.22
C PRO A 131 -31.77 1.46 -2.59
N PRO A 132 -32.91 1.99 -2.11
CA PRO A 132 -34.25 1.50 -2.46
C PRO A 132 -34.49 1.44 -3.98
N GLN A 133 -35.40 0.59 -4.43
CA GLN A 133 -35.72 0.41 -5.87
C GLN A 133 -36.43 1.60 -6.53
N SER A 134 -36.93 2.56 -5.75
CA SER A 134 -37.52 3.80 -6.27
C SER A 134 -36.51 4.96 -6.31
N ASP A 135 -35.26 4.72 -5.91
CA ASP A 135 -34.25 5.76 -5.75
C ASP A 135 -33.49 6.02 -7.06
N ALA A 136 -33.25 7.28 -7.41
CA ALA A 136 -32.43 7.67 -8.56
C ALA A 136 -30.97 7.22 -8.43
N ARG A 137 -30.51 6.89 -7.22
CA ARG A 137 -29.14 6.41 -6.96
C ARG A 137 -28.83 5.01 -7.49
N GLN A 138 -29.77 4.36 -8.17
CA GLN A 138 -29.60 3.01 -8.71
C GLN A 138 -28.59 2.89 -9.85
N THR A 139 -28.37 3.97 -10.58
CA THR A 139 -27.40 4.04 -11.69
C THR A 139 -26.08 4.68 -11.26
N ILE A 140 -25.88 4.88 -9.95
CA ILE A 140 -24.63 5.43 -9.42
C ILE A 140 -23.67 4.26 -9.13
N PRO A 141 -22.37 4.42 -9.43
CA PRO A 141 -21.35 3.46 -9.05
C PRO A 141 -21.38 3.18 -7.54
N TRP A 142 -21.73 1.96 -7.19
CA TRP A 142 -21.84 1.44 -5.83
C TRP A 142 -20.70 0.48 -5.53
N PRO A 143 -20.13 0.49 -4.31
CA PRO A 143 -19.01 -0.38 -3.99
C PRO A 143 -19.43 -1.85 -4.01
N VAL A 144 -18.60 -2.68 -4.63
CA VAL A 144 -18.74 -4.13 -4.73
C VAL A 144 -17.44 -4.79 -4.30
N TRP A 145 -17.55 -5.95 -3.67
CA TRP A 145 -16.42 -6.81 -3.35
C TRP A 145 -16.60 -8.17 -4.01
N LEU A 146 -15.58 -8.58 -4.75
CA LEU A 146 -15.41 -9.94 -5.23
C LEU A 146 -14.54 -10.70 -4.23
N VAL A 147 -15.11 -11.73 -3.63
CA VAL A 147 -14.46 -12.59 -2.64
C VAL A 147 -14.19 -13.93 -3.29
N LEU A 148 -12.92 -14.24 -3.49
CA LEU A 148 -12.46 -15.52 -4.04
C LEU A 148 -11.84 -16.31 -2.89
N ARG A 149 -12.32 -17.54 -2.66
CA ARG A 149 -11.81 -18.42 -1.61
C ARG A 149 -11.26 -19.70 -2.22
N ASP A 150 -10.16 -20.19 -1.68
CA ASP A 150 -9.66 -21.51 -2.04
C ASP A 150 -10.65 -22.59 -1.58
N ALA A 151 -10.86 -23.61 -2.41
CA ALA A 151 -11.74 -24.73 -2.05
C ALA A 151 -11.11 -25.68 -1.02
N GLU A 152 -9.78 -25.72 -0.94
CA GLU A 152 -9.00 -26.62 -0.09
C GLU A 152 -8.56 -25.95 1.21
N ASP A 153 -8.42 -24.61 1.22
CA ASP A 153 -7.98 -23.84 2.40
C ASP A 153 -8.80 -22.56 2.58
N SER A 154 -9.77 -22.58 3.50
CA SER A 154 -10.66 -21.44 3.74
C SER A 154 -9.97 -20.16 4.25
N GLU A 155 -8.74 -20.27 4.77
CA GLU A 155 -7.95 -19.10 5.17
C GLU A 155 -7.34 -18.37 3.97
N ARG A 156 -7.12 -19.07 2.86
CA ARG A 156 -6.64 -18.48 1.61
C ARG A 156 -7.78 -17.84 0.85
N ARG A 157 -7.69 -16.52 0.71
CA ARG A 157 -8.68 -15.72 -0.02
C ARG A 157 -8.03 -14.55 -0.73
N LEU A 158 -8.77 -14.05 -1.72
CA LEU A 158 -8.50 -12.78 -2.39
C LEU A 158 -9.78 -11.94 -2.36
N VAL A 159 -9.70 -10.72 -1.83
CA VAL A 159 -10.81 -9.78 -1.72
C VAL A 159 -10.51 -8.56 -2.58
N LEU A 160 -11.21 -8.46 -3.71
CA LEU A 160 -11.06 -7.36 -4.66
C LEU A 160 -12.25 -6.41 -4.56
N GLN A 161 -11.98 -5.13 -4.35
CA GLN A 161 -13.00 -4.10 -4.32
C GLN A 161 -13.09 -3.38 -5.66
N SER A 162 -14.29 -3.01 -6.08
CA SER A 162 -14.49 -2.06 -7.18
C SER A 162 -15.79 -1.27 -6.98
N LYS A 163 -16.24 -0.59 -8.03
CA LYS A 163 -17.53 0.07 -8.09
C LYS A 163 -18.27 -0.35 -9.37
N ILE A 164 -19.53 -0.74 -9.25
CA ILE A 164 -20.43 -1.02 -10.38
C ILE A 164 -21.81 -0.45 -10.10
N ASP A 165 -22.67 -0.36 -11.10
CA ASP A 165 -24.03 0.15 -10.90
C ASP A 165 -24.80 -0.67 -9.85
N ALA A 166 -25.48 0.01 -8.93
CA ALA A 166 -26.23 -0.64 -7.85
C ALA A 166 -27.32 -1.59 -8.36
N SER A 167 -27.85 -1.35 -9.56
CA SER A 167 -28.81 -2.23 -10.25
C SER A 167 -28.24 -3.64 -10.50
N GLN A 168 -26.93 -3.77 -10.75
CA GLN A 168 -26.27 -5.05 -11.01
C GLN A 168 -25.96 -5.86 -9.75
N LEU A 169 -26.18 -5.28 -8.57
CA LEU A 169 -25.89 -5.90 -7.26
C LEU A 169 -27.15 -6.41 -6.56
N ARG A 170 -28.31 -6.35 -7.22
CA ARG A 170 -29.56 -6.85 -6.66
C ARG A 170 -29.46 -8.35 -6.39
N GLY A 171 -29.83 -8.77 -5.18
CA GLY A 171 -29.68 -10.15 -4.73
C GLY A 171 -28.29 -10.51 -4.21
N ALA A 172 -27.29 -9.63 -4.34
CA ALA A 172 -25.98 -9.88 -3.76
C ALA A 172 -26.05 -9.84 -2.22
N PRO A 173 -25.42 -10.80 -1.53
CA PRO A 173 -25.37 -10.81 -0.07
C PRO A 173 -24.69 -9.58 0.51
N LYS A 174 -25.13 -9.17 1.71
CA LYS A 174 -24.50 -8.07 2.45
C LYS A 174 -23.10 -8.47 2.92
N ALA A 175 -22.12 -7.60 2.68
CA ALA A 175 -20.76 -7.75 3.19
C ALA A 175 -20.70 -7.53 4.71
N THR A 176 -19.93 -8.34 5.42
CA THR A 176 -19.64 -8.14 6.85
C THR A 176 -18.54 -7.10 7.04
N ALA A 177 -18.57 -6.35 8.15
CA ALA A 177 -17.55 -5.32 8.43
C ALA A 177 -16.12 -5.89 8.47
N GLU A 178 -15.96 -7.11 8.98
CA GLU A 178 -14.70 -7.85 8.98
C GLU A 178 -14.15 -8.07 7.58
N LEU A 179 -15.01 -8.44 6.63
CA LEU A 179 -14.63 -8.67 5.24
C LEU A 179 -14.21 -7.37 4.55
N LEU A 180 -14.92 -6.27 4.83
CA LEU A 180 -14.59 -4.96 4.29
C LEU A 180 -13.19 -4.49 4.74
N ALA A 181 -12.83 -4.76 6.00
CA ALA A 181 -11.51 -4.43 6.56
C ALA A 181 -10.37 -5.27 5.97
N GLN A 182 -10.68 -6.37 5.28
CA GLN A 182 -9.72 -7.31 4.70
C GLN A 182 -9.64 -7.17 3.17
N THR A 183 -9.92 -5.99 2.64
CA THR A 183 -9.80 -5.73 1.20
C THR A 183 -8.32 -5.77 0.79
N ASP A 184 -7.96 -6.68 -0.10
CA ASP A 184 -6.57 -6.84 -0.58
C ASP A 184 -6.21 -5.79 -1.62
N GLU A 185 -7.14 -5.47 -2.53
CA GLU A 185 -6.91 -4.52 -3.60
C GLU A 185 -8.19 -3.87 -4.12
N THR A 186 -8.10 -2.60 -4.48
CA THR A 186 -9.17 -1.86 -5.17
C THR A 186 -8.83 -1.75 -6.66
N LEU A 187 -9.71 -2.26 -7.52
CA LEU A 187 -9.56 -2.27 -8.98
C LEU A 187 -10.55 -1.32 -9.64
N PRO A 188 -10.18 -0.64 -10.74
CA PRO A 188 -11.13 0.08 -11.58
C PRO A 188 -12.18 -0.87 -12.16
N THR A 189 -13.40 -0.36 -12.39
CA THR A 189 -14.54 -1.13 -12.90
C THR A 189 -14.18 -1.95 -14.13
N LEU A 190 -13.56 -1.31 -15.13
CA LEU A 190 -13.19 -1.96 -16.39
C LEU A 190 -12.19 -3.12 -16.22
N VAL A 191 -11.37 -3.08 -15.17
CA VAL A 191 -10.38 -4.13 -14.88
C VAL A 191 -11.05 -5.31 -14.18
N ILE A 192 -11.97 -5.05 -13.24
CA ILE A 192 -12.64 -6.12 -12.49
C ILE A 192 -13.77 -6.79 -13.28
N SER A 193 -14.36 -6.11 -14.29
CA SER A 193 -15.56 -6.58 -15.01
C SER A 193 -15.46 -8.05 -15.47
N PRO A 194 -14.37 -8.50 -16.12
CA PRO A 194 -14.28 -9.90 -16.56
C PRO A 194 -14.25 -10.91 -15.39
N LEU A 195 -13.72 -10.51 -14.22
CA LEU A 195 -13.75 -11.34 -13.01
C LEU A 195 -15.18 -11.41 -12.43
N LEU A 196 -15.91 -10.29 -12.43
CA LEU A 196 -17.30 -10.27 -11.96
C LEU A 196 -18.21 -11.11 -12.87
N GLU A 197 -18.01 -11.05 -14.18
CA GLU A 197 -18.75 -11.88 -15.15
C GLU A 197 -18.50 -13.37 -14.92
N ARG A 198 -17.23 -13.77 -14.76
CA ARG A 198 -16.86 -15.15 -14.45
C ARG A 198 -17.43 -15.62 -13.11
N ALA A 199 -17.42 -14.76 -12.09
CA ALA A 199 -18.00 -15.06 -10.78
C ALA A 199 -19.52 -15.27 -10.86
N ARG A 200 -20.24 -14.48 -11.67
CA ARG A 200 -21.67 -14.66 -11.92
C ARG A 200 -21.94 -15.98 -12.63
N ALA A 201 -21.17 -16.29 -13.68
CA ALA A 201 -21.30 -17.56 -14.40
C ALA A 201 -21.04 -18.78 -13.51
N GLN A 202 -20.09 -18.70 -12.57
CA GLN A 202 -19.85 -19.77 -11.58
C GLN A 202 -21.03 -19.94 -10.61
N ALA A 203 -21.64 -18.83 -10.17
CA ALA A 203 -22.80 -18.85 -9.27
C ALA A 203 -24.06 -19.42 -9.94
N GLU A 204 -24.24 -19.20 -11.25
CA GLU A 204 -25.35 -19.78 -12.02
C GLU A 204 -25.18 -21.28 -12.31
N ALA A 205 -23.93 -21.78 -12.27
CA ALA A 205 -23.61 -23.19 -12.52
C ALA A 205 -23.61 -24.07 -11.25
N SER A 206 -23.74 -23.46 -10.07
CA SER A 206 -23.72 -24.12 -8.75
C SER A 206 -25.14 -24.35 -8.22
#